data_AF-A0A1Q8SUL7-F1
#
_entry.id   AF-A0A1Q8SUL7-F1
#
_cell.length_a   1.000
_cell.length_b   1.000
_cell.length_c   1.000
_cell.angle_alpha   90.00
_cell.angle_beta   90.00
_cell.angle_gamma   90.00
#
_symmetry.space_group_name_H-M   'P 1'
#
loop_
_entity.id
_entity.type
_entity.pdbx_description
1 polymer ?
#
loop_
_entity_poly.entity_id
_entity_poly.type
_entity_poly.pdbx_seq_one_letter_code
_entity_poly.pdbx_strand_id
1 'polypeptide(L)' 'MTRTSRRPSPVLYEVYAQCANEACGWGGKLYIEFAKTFQLSRAPDAGVSIPMPLAVRRQTLDQLAALNG' A
#
# COMPACT_ATOMS: atom_id res chain seq x y z
N MET A 1 -1.98 24.19 -13.66
CA MET A 1 -1.36 23.23 -12.73
C MET A 1 -1.34 21.86 -13.38
N THR A 2 -0.21 21.17 -13.42
CA THR A 2 -0.10 19.85 -14.06
C THR A 2 -0.64 18.77 -13.14
N ARG A 3 -1.68 18.04 -13.59
CA ARG A 3 -2.26 16.87 -12.92
C ARG A 3 -1.21 15.74 -12.91
N THR A 4 -0.39 15.67 -11.87
CA THR A 4 0.66 14.65 -11.80
C THR A 4 0.72 14.10 -10.39
N SER A 5 0.29 12.85 -10.22
CA SER A 5 0.60 12.08 -9.01
C SER A 5 2.08 11.70 -9.02
N ARG A 6 2.73 11.77 -7.86
CA ARG A 6 4.13 11.41 -7.69
C ARG A 6 4.27 10.58 -6.42
N ARG A 7 5.34 9.80 -6.35
CA ARG A 7 5.65 8.99 -5.17
C ARG A 7 7.00 9.44 -4.60
N PRO A 8 7.01 10.46 -3.72
CA PRO A 8 8.25 11.00 -3.17
C PRO A 8 9.07 9.97 -2.36
N SER A 9 8.41 9.01 -1.71
CA SER A 9 9.07 7.93 -0.97
C SER A 9 8.27 6.63 -1.07
N PRO A 10 8.82 5.47 -0.66
CA PRO A 10 8.06 4.22 -0.62
C PRO A 10 6.79 4.28 0.24
N VAL A 11 6.75 5.19 1.22
CA VAL A 11 5.66 5.31 2.21
C VAL A 11 4.71 6.44 1.85
N LEU A 12 5.18 7.48 1.17
CA LEU A 12 4.41 8.69 0.86
C LEU A 12 4.04 8.79 -0.61
N TYR A 13 2.76 9.02 -0.88
CA TYR A 13 2.22 9.31 -2.20
C TYR A 13 1.64 10.72 -2.22
N GLU A 14 2.05 11.52 -3.21
CA GLU A 14 1.41 12.79 -3.54
C GLU A 14 0.43 12.54 -4.69
N VAL A 15 -0.86 12.66 -4.43
CA VAL A 15 -1.91 12.43 -5.42
C VAL A 15 -2.66 13.72 -5.69
N TYR A 16 -2.92 14.01 -6.95
CA TYR A 16 -3.81 15.10 -7.32
C TYR A 16 -5.24 14.57 -7.41
N ALA A 17 -6.15 15.18 -6.66
CA ALA A 17 -7.57 14.87 -6.71
C ALA A 17 -8.34 16.09 -7.20
N GLN A 18 -9.32 15.86 -8.07
CA GLN A 18 -10.20 16.90 -8.57
C GLN A 18 -11.62 16.38 -8.58
N CYS A 19 -12.55 17.26 -8.18
CA CYS A 19 -13.96 16.97 -8.28
C CYS A 19 -14.34 16.68 -9.74
N ALA A 20 -15.10 15.62 -9.96
CA ALA A 20 -15.54 15.23 -11.30
C ALA A 20 -16.74 16.07 -11.80
N ASN A 21 -17.50 16.66 -10.88
CA ASN A 21 -18.60 17.57 -11.22
C ASN A 21 -18.03 18.98 -11.46
N GLU A 22 -18.42 19.63 -12.55
CA GLU A 22 -17.91 20.96 -12.88
C GLU A 22 -18.42 22.05 -11.92
N ALA A 23 -19.56 21.83 -11.27
CA ALA A 23 -20.17 22.79 -10.34
C ALA A 23 -19.47 22.87 -8.97
N CYS A 24 -18.81 21.81 -8.50
CA CYS A 24 -18.07 21.83 -7.24
C CYS A 24 -16.66 22.41 -7.39
N GLY A 25 -16.07 22.36 -8.59
CA GLY A 25 -14.87 23.10 -9.00
C GLY A 25 -13.57 22.86 -8.22
N TRP A 26 -13.57 22.05 -7.16
CA TRP A 26 -12.40 21.89 -6.31
C TRP A 26 -11.38 20.93 -6.91
N GLY A 27 -10.10 21.25 -6.70
CA GLY A 27 -8.98 20.39 -7.02
C GLY A 27 -7.83 20.67 -6.06
N GLY A 28 -7.09 19.63 -5.68
CA GLY A 28 -6.08 19.73 -4.65
C GLY A 28 -5.09 18.58 -4.68
N LYS A 29 -4.09 18.68 -3.81
CA LYS A 29 -3.11 17.63 -3.56
C LYS A 29 -3.44 16.92 -2.26
N LEU A 30 -3.34 15.60 -2.29
CA LEU A 30 -3.47 14.71 -1.15
C LEU A 30 -2.11 14.09 -0.88
N TYR A 31 -1.70 14.08 0.39
CA TYR A 31 -0.53 13.37 0.88
C TYR A 31 -1.02 12.10 1.59
N ILE A 32 -0.72 10.94 1.02
CA ILE A 32 -1.14 9.65 1.55
C ILE A 32 0.08 8.91 2.08
N GLU A 33 0.07 8.58 3.36
CA GLU A 33 1.07 7.76 4.00
C GLU A 33 0.56 6.32 4.19
N PHE A 34 1.35 5.33 3.75
CA PHE A 34 1.01 3.92 3.87
C PHE A 34 1.85 3.24 4.96
N ALA A 35 1.25 2.94 6.10
CA ALA A 35 1.81 1.98 7.05
C ALA A 35 1.53 0.55 6.56
N LYS A 36 2.59 -0.20 6.23
CA LYS A 36 2.47 -1.62 5.84
C LYS A 36 2.96 -2.50 6.97
N THR A 37 2.13 -3.45 7.41
CA THR A 37 2.57 -4.56 8.27
C THR A 37 2.87 -5.77 7.40
N PHE A 38 3.98 -6.45 7.70
CA PHE A 38 4.37 -7.71 7.08
C PHE A 38 4.22 -8.90 8.04
N GLN A 39 3.55 -8.67 9.17
CA GLN A 39 3.29 -9.70 10.15
C GLN A 39 2.16 -10.61 9.64
N LEU A 40 2.37 -11.92 9.75
CA LEU A 40 1.39 -12.90 9.31
C LEU A 40 0.11 -12.81 10.14
N SER A 41 -1.03 -12.93 9.47
CA SER A 41 -2.30 -13.12 10.15
C SER A 41 -2.28 -14.44 10.93
N ARG A 42 -2.84 -14.44 12.13
CA ARG A 42 -3.08 -15.67 12.91
C ARG A 42 -4.22 -16.52 12.34
N ALA A 43 -5.07 -15.93 11.51
CA ALA A 43 -6.14 -16.60 10.79
C ALA A 43 -6.05 -16.20 9.31
N PRO A 44 -5.21 -16.89 8.51
CA PRO A 44 -5.09 -16.59 7.09
C PRO A 44 -6.35 -17.00 6.33
N ASP A 45 -6.84 -16.13 5.44
CA ASP A 45 -7.92 -16.45 4.50
C ASP A 45 -7.30 -16.95 3.19
N ALA A 46 -7.61 -18.19 2.81
CA ALA A 46 -7.09 -18.81 1.59
C ALA A 46 -7.64 -18.19 0.30
N GLY A 47 -8.77 -17.47 0.36
CA GLY A 47 -9.32 -16.72 -0.77
C GLY A 47 -8.61 -15.39 -1.03
N VAL A 48 -7.77 -14.92 -0.10
CA VAL A 48 -7.09 -13.63 -0.18
C VAL A 48 -5.64 -13.83 -0.60
N SER A 49 -5.33 -13.46 -1.85
CA SER A 49 -3.97 -13.47 -2.39
C SER A 49 -3.42 -12.05 -2.51
N ILE A 50 -2.48 -11.69 -1.64
CA ILE A 50 -1.86 -10.35 -1.64
C ILE A 50 -0.47 -10.45 -2.30
N PRO A 51 -0.19 -9.66 -3.36
CA PRO A 51 1.14 -9.59 -3.95
C PRO A 51 2.17 -9.08 -2.92
N MET A 52 3.24 -9.86 -2.73
CA MET A 52 4.26 -9.60 -1.72
C MET A 52 5.63 -9.40 -2.37
N PRO A 53 6.43 -8.41 -1.92
CA PRO A 53 7.82 -8.27 -2.38
C PRO A 53 8.67 -9.50 -2.05
N LEU A 54 9.64 -9.84 -2.90
CA LEU A 54 10.47 -11.04 -2.73
C LEU A 54 11.20 -11.10 -1.38
N ALA A 55 11.71 -9.97 -0.90
CA ALA A 55 12.39 -9.89 0.40
C ALA A 55 11.45 -10.23 1.56
N VAL A 56 10.21 -9.74 1.50
CA VAL A 56 9.18 -10.02 2.50
C VAL A 56 8.79 -11.49 2.45
N ARG A 57 8.63 -12.06 1.25
CA ARG A 57 8.32 -13.49 1.07
C ARG A 57 9.38 -14.38 1.73
N ARG A 58 10.68 -14.06 1.56
CA ARG A 58 11.77 -14.80 2.20
C ARG A 58 11.65 -14.76 3.72
N GLN A 59 11.53 -13.55 4.28
CA GLN A 59 11.35 -13.36 5.71
C GLN A 59 10.13 -14.13 6.26
N THR A 60 9.02 -14.13 5.53
CA THR A 60 7.81 -14.87 5.89
C THR A 60 8.05 -16.38 5.91
N LEU A 61 8.77 -16.92 4.92
CA LEU A 61 9.11 -18.35 4.89
C LEU A 61 10.03 -18.74 6.06
N ASP A 62 11.01 -17.90 6.38
CA ASP A 62 11.91 -18.13 7.52
C ASP A 62 11.13 -18.15 8.85
N GLN A 63 10.17 -17.22 9.02
CA GLN A 63 9.29 -17.18 10.18
C GLN A 63 8.40 -18.42 10.29
N LEU A 64 7.86 -18.91 9.18
CA LEU A 64 7.05 -20.13 9.15
C LEU A 64 7.87 -21.38 9.44
N ALA A 65 9.11 -21.45 8.95
CA ALA A 65 10.02 -22.55 9.26
C ALA A 65 10.35 -22.61 10.76
N ALA A 66 10.61 -21.47 11.40
CA ALA A 66 10.89 -21.37 12.83
C ALA A 66 9.70 -21.71 13.73
N LEU A 67 8.46 -21.62 13.24
CA LEU A 67 7.26 -21.97 14.00
C LEU A 67 6.93 -23.49 13.97
N ASN A 68 7.51 -24.23 13.03
CA ASN A 68 7.17 -25.63 12.75
C ASN A 68 8.31 -26.61 13.08
N GLY A 69 9.41 -26.14 13.66
CA GLY A 69 10.53 -26.96 14.15
C GLY A 69 10.59 -26.93 15.67
#